data_AF-A0A3M0YH06-F1
#
_entry.id   AF-A0A3M0YH06-F1
#
_cell.length_a   1.000
_cell.length_b   1.000
_cell.length_c   1.000
_cell.angle_alpha   90.00
_cell.angle_beta   90.00
_cell.angle_gamma   90.00
#
_symmetry.space_group_name_H-M   'P 1'
#
loop_
_entity.id
_entity.type
_entity.pdbx_description
1 polymer ?
#
loop_
_entity_poly.entity_id
_entity_poly.type
_entity_poly.pdbx_seq_one_letter_code
_entity_poly.pdbx_strand_id
1 'polypeptide(L)'
;MLPEKTRLIQHPALPDPRQWDAMAHGILLKPSGSWPAFPYSDSLERRWRALPPSMGRSPWITEMPNAQGTRLAIADLRASTSPFEQLTQARKLAALIGEREPERVDLLLVGLPEGLARRGAEAVTSALLARAPLPSFKG
;
A
#
# COMPACT_ATOMS: atom_id res chain seq x y z
N MET A 1 0.62 16.45 -2.18
CA MET A 1 0.17 16.22 -3.57
C MET A 1 1.06 15.11 -4.14
N LEU A 2 0.63 14.26 -5.08
CA LEU A 2 1.61 13.38 -5.73
C LEU A 2 2.39 14.17 -6.78
N PRO A 3 3.71 13.96 -6.94
CA PRO A 3 4.47 14.52 -8.04
C PRO A 3 3.84 14.19 -9.41
N GLU A 4 4.01 15.10 -10.37
CA GLU A 4 3.48 14.96 -11.74
C GLU A 4 3.96 13.69 -12.46
N LYS A 5 5.13 13.16 -12.08
CA LYS A 5 5.76 11.98 -12.70
C LYS A 5 5.71 10.71 -11.83
N THR A 6 4.85 10.63 -10.82
CA THR A 6 4.76 9.42 -9.99
C THR A 6 4.31 8.22 -10.82
N ARG A 7 5.11 7.15 -10.83
CA ARG A 7 4.76 5.88 -11.47
C ARG A 7 4.09 4.93 -10.48
N LEU A 8 3.00 4.29 -10.89
CA LEU A 8 2.38 3.19 -10.14
C LEU A 8 2.80 1.85 -10.75
N ILE A 9 3.40 1.00 -9.92
CA ILE A 9 3.76 -0.38 -10.32
C ILE A 9 2.89 -1.34 -9.52
N GLN A 10 1.99 -2.04 -10.20
CA GLN A 10 1.24 -3.14 -9.62
C GLN A 10 1.97 -4.45 -9.90
N HIS A 11 2.27 -5.20 -8.85
CA HIS A 11 2.90 -6.52 -8.99
C HIS A 11 1.81 -7.61 -9.10
N PRO A 12 1.70 -8.32 -10.24
CA PRO A 12 0.69 -9.37 -10.44
C PRO A 12 1.02 -10.64 -9.65
N ALA A 13 2.30 -10.86 -9.34
CA ALA A 13 2.80 -11.88 -8.43
C ALA A 13 3.59 -11.20 -7.30
N LEU A 14 3.87 -11.93 -6.22
CA LEU A 14 4.73 -11.38 -5.17
C LEU A 14 6.11 -11.04 -5.75
N PRO A 15 6.64 -9.83 -5.50
CA PRO A 15 7.98 -9.50 -5.94
C PRO A 15 9.01 -10.44 -5.28
N ASP A 16 10.09 -10.71 -6.01
CA ASP A 16 11.24 -11.43 -5.44
C ASP A 16 11.98 -10.55 -4.40
N PRO A 17 12.83 -11.13 -3.53
CA PRO A 17 13.52 -10.36 -2.50
C PRO A 17 14.29 -9.13 -3.01
N ARG A 18 14.91 -9.20 -4.20
CA ARG A 18 15.65 -8.08 -4.79
C ARG A 18 14.71 -6.96 -5.20
N GLN A 19 13.53 -7.31 -5.72
CA GLN A 19 12.50 -6.34 -6.08
C GLN A 19 11.95 -5.63 -4.84
N TRP A 20 11.75 -6.33 -3.71
CA TRP A 20 11.40 -5.72 -2.44
C TRP A 20 12.48 -4.75 -1.95
N ASP A 21 13.74 -5.12 -2.08
CA ASP A 21 14.88 -4.29 -1.65
C ASP A 21 15.07 -3.02 -2.49
N ALA A 22 14.59 -3.02 -3.72
CA ALA A 22 14.65 -1.86 -4.62
C ALA A 22 13.48 -0.86 -4.45
N MET A 23 12.49 -1.17 -3.60
CA MET A 23 11.32 -0.29 -3.42
C MET A 23 11.69 0.93 -2.56
N ALA A 24 11.27 2.12 -2.98
CA ALA A 24 11.33 3.31 -2.15
C ALA A 24 10.03 3.49 -1.34
N HIS A 25 8.88 3.27 -2.00
CA HIS A 25 7.56 3.45 -1.40
C HIS A 25 6.61 2.34 -1.83
N GLY A 26 5.84 1.80 -0.89
CA GLY A 26 4.89 0.73 -1.18
C GLY A 26 3.57 0.86 -0.43
N ILE A 27 2.51 0.30 -1.03
CA ILE A 27 1.23 0.05 -0.38
C ILE A 27 1.02 -1.47 -0.38
N LEU A 28 0.79 -2.03 0.81
CA LEU A 28 0.54 -3.46 1.00
C LEU A 28 -0.89 -3.69 1.48
N LEU A 29 -1.65 -4.46 0.69
CA LEU A 29 -2.95 -4.98 1.09
C LEU A 29 -2.82 -6.46 1.42
N LYS A 30 -3.33 -6.85 2.59
CA LYS A 30 -3.35 -8.23 3.06
C LYS A 30 -4.69 -8.60 3.69
N PRO A 31 -5.03 -9.88 3.87
CA PRO A 31 -6.21 -10.28 4.60
C PRO A 31 -6.18 -9.77 6.04
N SER A 32 -7.36 -9.42 6.56
CA SER A 32 -7.54 -9.13 7.98
C SER A 32 -7.21 -10.35 8.83
N GLY A 33 -6.43 -10.15 9.90
CA GLY A 33 -6.15 -11.18 10.90
C GLY A 33 -5.09 -12.22 10.53
N SER A 34 -4.57 -12.20 9.29
CA SER A 34 -3.44 -13.06 8.91
C SER A 34 -2.28 -12.26 8.32
N TRP A 35 -1.08 -12.81 8.46
CA TRP A 35 0.14 -12.37 7.79
C TRP A 35 0.55 -13.47 6.81
N PRO A 36 0.31 -13.29 5.51
CA PRO A 36 0.78 -14.25 4.51
C PRO A 36 2.32 -14.29 4.46
N ALA A 37 2.87 -15.33 3.86
CA ALA A 37 4.31 -15.41 3.63
C ALA A 37 4.74 -14.48 2.47
N PHE A 38 5.73 -13.64 2.73
CA PHE A 38 6.41 -12.79 1.75
C PHE A 38 7.72 -12.26 2.37
N PRO A 39 8.67 -11.72 1.59
CA PRO A 39 9.88 -11.11 2.14
C PRO A 39 9.55 -10.11 3.26
N TYR A 40 10.23 -10.23 4.40
CA TYR A 40 10.03 -9.38 5.59
C TYR A 40 8.72 -9.58 6.38
N SER A 41 7.87 -10.55 6.03
CA SER A 41 6.59 -10.81 6.73
C SER A 41 6.75 -10.93 8.24
N ASP A 42 7.71 -11.73 8.72
CA ASP A 42 7.88 -12.02 10.15
C ASP A 42 8.35 -10.79 10.95
N SER A 43 9.17 -9.96 10.32
CA SER A 43 9.65 -8.72 10.92
C SER A 43 8.53 -7.68 11.00
N LEU A 44 7.72 -7.56 9.95
CA LEU A 44 6.57 -6.66 9.91
C LEU A 44 5.47 -7.12 10.86
N GLU A 45 5.17 -8.42 10.92
CA GLU A 45 4.20 -8.98 11.85
C GLU A 45 4.60 -8.73 13.30
N ARG A 46 5.86 -8.98 13.66
CA ARG A 46 6.37 -8.72 15.01
C ARG A 46 6.24 -7.25 15.39
N ARG A 47 6.58 -6.33 14.48
CA ARG A 47 6.39 -4.89 14.70
C ARG A 47 4.92 -4.52 14.86
N TRP A 48 4.04 -5.07 14.02
CA TRP A 48 2.60 -4.88 14.11
C TRP A 48 2.01 -5.33 15.45
N ARG A 49 2.42 -6.51 15.92
CA ARG A 49 1.98 -7.06 17.21
C ARG A 49 2.46 -6.22 18.39
N ALA A 50 3.61 -5.56 18.26
CA ALA A 50 4.17 -4.66 19.27
C ALA A 50 3.54 -3.26 19.29
N LEU A 51 2.70 -2.89 18.31
CA LEU A 51 2.04 -1.59 18.30
C LEU A 51 1.06 -1.46 19.48
N PRO A 52 1.02 -0.29 20.16
CA PRO A 52 0.03 -0.01 21.19
C PRO A 52 -1.40 -0.14 20.63
N PRO A 53 -2.36 -0.69 21.40
CA PRO A 53 -3.76 -0.77 20.97
C PRO A 53 -4.36 0.59 20.57
N SER A 54 -3.86 1.69 21.16
CA SER A 54 -4.33 3.05 20.93
C SER A 54 -3.97 3.64 19.56
N MET A 55 -2.95 3.12 18.86
CA MET A 55 -2.55 3.66 17.56
C MET A 55 -3.51 3.28 16.43
N GLY A 56 -4.42 2.34 16.67
CA GLY A 56 -5.13 1.66 15.58
C GLY A 56 -4.14 0.86 14.73
N ARG A 57 -4.62 -0.22 14.13
CA ARG A 57 -3.73 -1.09 13.35
C ARG A 57 -3.85 -0.84 11.84
N SER A 58 -4.93 -0.24 11.33
CA SER A 58 -5.11 -0.08 9.88
C SER A 58 -5.75 1.27 9.54
N PRO A 59 -5.16 2.08 8.64
CA PRO A 59 -3.87 1.85 7.98
C PRO A 59 -2.68 2.06 8.93
N TRP A 60 -1.61 1.28 8.74
CA TRP A 60 -0.34 1.39 9.46
C TRP A 60 0.75 1.83 8.51
N ILE A 61 1.67 2.68 8.97
CA ILE A 61 2.85 3.06 8.20
C ILE A 61 4.12 2.69 8.95
N THR A 62 5.10 2.18 8.22
CA THR A 62 6.38 1.72 8.76
C THR A 62 7.47 1.83 7.70
N GLU A 63 8.72 1.69 8.13
CA GLU A 63 9.88 1.62 7.24
C GLU A 63 10.42 0.19 7.24
N MET A 64 10.66 -0.37 6.07
CA MET A 64 11.20 -1.73 5.95
C MET A 64 12.64 -1.79 6.45
N PRO A 65 13.07 -2.93 7.02
CA PRO A 65 14.45 -3.14 7.47
C PRO A 65 15.40 -3.49 6.31
N ASN A 66 15.22 -2.87 5.15
CA ASN A 66 16.11 -3.03 3.99
C ASN A 66 17.01 -1.81 3.83
N ALA A 67 18.02 -1.92 2.96
CA ALA A 67 19.01 -0.86 2.76
C ALA A 67 18.39 0.47 2.28
N GLN A 68 17.28 0.41 1.54
CA GLN A 68 16.57 1.59 1.04
C GLN A 68 15.66 2.25 2.09
N GLY A 69 15.37 1.58 3.21
CA GLY A 69 14.42 2.07 4.20
C GLY A 69 13.01 2.25 3.61
N THR A 70 12.52 1.29 2.83
CA THR A 70 11.26 1.41 2.07
C THR A 70 10.11 1.87 2.97
N ARG A 71 9.47 2.98 2.62
CA ARG A 71 8.27 3.43 3.33
C ARG A 71 7.05 2.64 2.88
N LEU A 72 6.46 1.88 3.80
CA LEU A 72 5.40 0.93 3.52
C LEU A 72 4.14 1.29 4.29
N ALA A 73 3.05 1.55 3.56
CA ALA A 73 1.71 1.71 4.14
C ALA A 73 0.93 0.39 4.00
N ILE A 74 0.41 -0.12 5.10
CA ILE A 74 -0.19 -1.46 5.21
C ILE A 74 -1.65 -1.32 5.61
N ALA A 75 -2.51 -2.10 4.96
CA ALA A 75 -3.91 -2.20 5.31
C ALA A 75 -4.43 -3.63 5.24
N ASP A 76 -5.32 -3.93 6.19
CA ASP A 76 -6.15 -5.12 6.16
C ASP A 76 -7.35 -4.92 5.23
N LEU A 77 -7.63 -5.93 4.41
CA LEU A 77 -8.80 -6.01 3.55
C LEU A 77 -9.66 -7.21 3.95
N ARG A 78 -10.98 -7.00 4.07
CA ARG A 78 -11.95 -8.06 4.40
C ARG A 78 -12.89 -8.27 3.22
N ALA A 79 -13.35 -9.50 3.03
CA ALA A 79 -14.32 -9.81 1.98
C ALA A 79 -15.66 -9.04 2.16
N SER A 80 -16.03 -8.75 3.42
CA SER A 80 -17.23 -8.00 3.80
C SER A 80 -17.07 -6.48 3.75
N THR A 81 -15.87 -5.95 3.48
CA THR A 81 -15.67 -4.50 3.36
C THR A 81 -16.46 -3.96 2.18
N SER A 82 -17.28 -2.93 2.42
CA SER A 82 -18.05 -2.29 1.36
C SER A 82 -17.13 -1.51 0.40
N PRO A 83 -17.54 -1.28 -0.86
CA PRO A 83 -16.75 -0.48 -1.80
C PRO A 83 -16.39 0.92 -1.28
N PHE A 84 -17.30 1.55 -0.53
CA PHE A 84 -17.08 2.88 0.06
C PHE A 84 -16.03 2.87 1.17
N GLU A 85 -16.10 1.89 2.09
CA GLU A 85 -15.08 1.73 3.14
C GLU A 85 -13.71 1.43 2.53
N GLN A 86 -13.69 0.59 1.50
CA GLN A 86 -12.48 0.24 0.78
C GLN A 86 -11.83 1.45 0.11
N LEU A 87 -12.62 2.30 -0.57
CA LEU A 87 -12.12 3.54 -1.15
C LEU A 87 -11.67 4.54 -0.08
N THR A 88 -12.37 4.60 1.05
CA THR A 88 -11.98 5.44 2.19
C THR A 88 -10.62 5.02 2.75
N GLN A 89 -10.39 3.72 2.92
CA GLN A 89 -9.10 3.18 3.36
C GLN A 89 -8.00 3.45 2.32
N ALA A 90 -8.29 3.25 1.04
CA ALA A 90 -7.37 3.55 -0.06
C ALA A 90 -6.94 5.02 -0.09
N ARG A 91 -7.85 5.97 0.14
CA ARG A 91 -7.54 7.41 0.24
C ARG A 91 -6.60 7.72 1.41
N LYS A 92 -6.79 7.06 2.56
CA LYS A 92 -5.88 7.20 3.71
C LYS A 92 -4.48 6.68 3.38
N LEU A 93 -4.37 5.50 2.76
CA LEU A 93 -3.08 4.94 2.31
C LEU A 93 -2.37 5.85 1.31
N ALA A 94 -3.09 6.34 0.31
CA ALA A 94 -2.56 7.26 -0.69
C ALA A 94 -2.13 8.61 -0.09
N ALA A 95 -2.85 9.11 0.91
CA ALA A 95 -2.46 10.30 1.67
C ALA A 95 -1.16 10.06 2.43
N LEU A 96 -1.09 8.99 3.22
CA LEU A 96 0.08 8.62 4.00
C LEU A 96 1.31 8.51 3.10
N ILE A 97 1.26 7.68 2.05
CA ILE A 97 2.41 7.50 1.14
C ILE A 97 2.79 8.80 0.42
N GLY A 98 1.82 9.61 0.03
CA GLY A 98 2.05 10.88 -0.66
C GLY A 98 2.75 11.97 0.16
N GLU A 99 2.88 11.84 1.49
CA GLU A 99 3.61 12.80 2.35
C GLU A 99 5.11 12.93 2.00
N ARG A 100 5.68 11.92 1.33
CA ARG A 100 7.09 11.89 0.93
C ARG A 100 7.31 12.11 -0.56
N GLU A 101 6.27 12.55 -1.27
CA GLU A 101 6.35 12.87 -2.71
C GLU A 101 7.03 11.76 -3.54
N PRO A 102 6.48 10.54 -3.53
CA PRO A 102 7.14 9.39 -4.13
C PRO A 102 7.22 9.51 -5.66
N GLU A 103 8.40 9.22 -6.24
CA GLU A 103 8.56 9.08 -7.69
C GLU A 103 7.95 7.77 -8.23
N ARG A 104 7.83 6.76 -7.37
CA ARG A 104 7.27 5.45 -7.66
C ARG A 104 6.54 4.92 -6.43
N VAL A 105 5.37 4.34 -6.63
CA VAL A 105 4.62 3.60 -5.61
C VAL A 105 4.41 2.17 -6.08
N ASP A 106 4.86 1.20 -5.28
CA ASP A 106 4.65 -0.23 -5.52
C ASP A 106 3.40 -0.71 -4.79
N LEU A 107 2.45 -1.31 -5.52
CA LEU A 107 1.25 -1.90 -4.95
C LEU A 107 1.41 -3.42 -4.81
N LEU A 108 1.28 -3.90 -3.58
CA LEU A 108 1.48 -5.28 -3.16
C LEU A 108 0.17 -5.87 -2.67
N LEU A 109 -0.29 -6.94 -3.31
CA LEU A 109 -1.53 -7.64 -2.99
C LEU A 109 -1.16 -9.05 -2.51
N VAL A 110 -1.12 -9.26 -1.20
CA VAL A 110 -0.52 -10.48 -0.62
C VAL A 110 -1.59 -11.34 0.00
N GLY A 111 -1.71 -12.61 -0.42
CA GLY A 111 -2.61 -13.59 0.21
C GLY A 111 -4.11 -13.29 0.09
N LEU A 112 -4.49 -12.41 -0.83
CA LEU A 112 -5.88 -12.03 -1.08
C LEU A 112 -6.49 -12.90 -2.20
N PRO A 113 -7.77 -13.33 -2.08
CA PRO A 113 -8.49 -13.93 -3.22
C PRO A 113 -8.55 -12.97 -4.40
N GLU A 114 -8.49 -13.49 -5.63
CA GLU A 114 -8.39 -12.68 -6.86
C GLU A 114 -9.42 -11.55 -6.94
N GLY A 115 -10.71 -11.86 -6.71
CA GLY A 115 -11.76 -10.84 -6.75
C GLY A 115 -11.60 -9.74 -5.69
N LEU A 116 -11.07 -10.08 -4.51
CA LEU A 116 -10.81 -9.12 -3.44
C LEU A 116 -9.55 -8.29 -3.74
N ALA A 117 -8.50 -8.94 -4.24
CA ALA A 117 -7.25 -8.31 -4.68
C ALA A 117 -7.52 -7.28 -5.78
N ARG A 118 -8.33 -7.63 -6.79
CA ARG A 118 -8.71 -6.75 -7.89
C ARG A 118 -9.45 -5.51 -7.41
N ARG A 119 -10.49 -5.65 -6.58
CA ARG A 119 -11.17 -4.50 -5.97
C ARG A 119 -10.18 -3.65 -5.16
N GLY A 120 -9.26 -4.31 -4.44
CA GLY A 120 -8.19 -3.69 -3.66
C GLY A 120 -7.35 -2.75 -4.52
N ALA A 121 -6.87 -3.28 -5.64
CA ALA A 121 -6.08 -2.55 -6.60
C ALA A 121 -6.84 -1.39 -7.22
N GLU A 122 -8.08 -1.61 -7.68
CA GLU A 122 -8.92 -0.57 -8.26
C GLU A 122 -9.11 0.61 -7.30
N ALA A 123 -9.39 0.34 -6.03
CA ALA A 123 -9.56 1.38 -5.01
C ALA A 123 -8.27 2.17 -4.74
N VAL A 124 -7.13 1.49 -4.59
CA VAL A 124 -5.83 2.14 -4.35
C VAL A 124 -5.40 2.97 -5.56
N THR A 125 -5.47 2.41 -6.76
CA THR A 125 -5.15 3.11 -8.00
C THR A 125 -6.03 4.35 -8.18
N SER A 126 -7.34 4.23 -7.95
CA SER A 126 -8.27 5.37 -8.00
C SER A 126 -7.91 6.46 -6.99
N ALA A 127 -7.54 6.07 -5.76
CA ALA A 127 -7.14 7.01 -4.72
C ALA A 127 -5.80 7.71 -5.02
N LEU A 128 -4.84 7.01 -5.62
CA LEU A 128 -3.57 7.59 -6.06
C LEU A 128 -3.78 8.55 -7.23
N LEU A 129 -4.53 8.13 -8.26
CA LEU A 129 -4.83 8.96 -9.43
C LEU A 129 -5.59 10.24 -9.05
N ALA A 130 -6.51 10.17 -8.08
CA ALA A 130 -7.22 11.34 -7.56
C ALA A 130 -6.30 12.37 -6.87
N ARG A 131 -5.04 12.02 -6.57
CA ARG A 131 -4.02 12.93 -5.98
C ARG A 131 -3.02 13.45 -7.01
N ALA A 132 -3.06 12.95 -8.24
CA ALA A 132 -2.25 13.45 -9.33
C ALA A 132 -2.75 14.85 -9.74
N PRO A 133 -1.86 15.75 -10.20
CA PRO A 133 -2.27 17.03 -10.74
C PRO A 133 -3.21 16.82 -11.94
N LEU A 134 -4.24 17.66 -12.04
CA LEU A 134 -5.10 17.66 -13.22
C LEU A 134 -4.31 18.16 -14.43
N PRO A 135 -4.47 17.57 -15.62
CA PRO A 135 -3.85 18.07 -16.83
C PRO A 135 -4.33 19.51 -17.09
N SER A 136 -3.40 20.46 -17.16
CA SER A 136 -3.72 21.82 -17.57
C SER A 136 -3.80 21.87 -19.09
N PHE A 137 -5.01 21.95 -19.64
CA PHE A 137 -5.20 22.29 -21.05
C PHE A 137 -5.13 23.81 -21.20
N LYS A 138 -3.98 24.32 -21.66
CA LYS A 138 -3.93 25.63 -22.30
C LYS A 138 -4.30 25.42 -23.78
N GLY A 139 -5.47 25.92 -24.18
CA GLY A 139 -5.82 26.10 -25.58
C GLY A 139 -5.07 27.26 -26.20
#